data_AF-A0A813FN10-F1
#
_entry.id   AF-A0A813FN10-F1
#
_cell.length_a   1.000
_cell.length_b   1.000
_cell.length_c   1.000
_cell.angle_alpha   90.00
_cell.angle_beta   90.00
_cell.angle_gamma   90.00
#
_symmetry.space_group_name_H-M   'P 1'
#
loop_
_entity.id
_entity.type
_entity.pdbx_description
1 polymer ?
#
loop_
_entity_poly.entity_id
_entity_poly.type
_entity_poly.pdbx_seq_one_letter_code
_entity_poly.pdbx_strand_id
1 'polypeptide(L)'
;AVLRRRQFLKSFGAQSYWAEGQVDEEILELAPPRPRVAVALNFIRRARSDKWVNVEREATLVAGLVTAQINIITMREVSSLVRYYEKKVPPGHMSLQVLQETLNKLVIIVQEALQEFAKNLLTPAEVIAAMEDHLIRYQVPPERADRVTSETKLWLRKLCIQADEKTRKELAQCSSVPAINAVEEQTERIFGERCETVIREEIKVARLRRVQFLEMELETRWSRPFAGPLPPHSRAARRYEIELGKDNPKVQDFVKEEFRLASTLEADLEVTLAKLQATIRDLTKKRMVARARSIIEDLDDKMSSAASEVQKVIDDAITNIGPDNAKVIKRAKDLLSPDAHSAVFALQAERAVENLRIELTLADPSPEAGDRRRGFTLQLEALLSSLTPQHELQGLFRSEFAVQLAEIAVGRVPDVAPELPPPLPPPSSGPAEDADRPREIRPSFDAEDHLGADDDQLQSVARSMIQAPGAHLFDDDGLPVVPHDEWGEPAGFEELRSATLAEQAFAGKRANGGMPDLEKQASET
;
A
#
# COMPACT_ATOMS: atom_id res chain seq x y z
N ALA A 1 40.50 56.83 -36.26
CA ALA A 1 39.20 56.25 -35.83
C ALA A 1 38.52 55.44 -36.94
N VAL A 2 38.46 55.97 -38.17
CA VAL A 2 37.86 55.33 -39.36
C VAL A 2 38.47 53.95 -39.68
N LEU A 3 39.80 53.83 -39.67
CA LEU A 3 40.50 52.54 -39.91
C LEU A 3 40.15 51.45 -38.87
N ARG A 4 39.96 51.82 -37.60
CA ARG A 4 39.54 50.88 -36.53
C ARG A 4 38.09 50.43 -36.70
N ARG A 5 37.19 51.34 -37.13
CA ARG A 5 35.80 51.02 -37.50
C ARG A 5 35.76 50.07 -38.70
N ARG A 6 36.66 50.25 -39.67
CA ARG A 6 36.80 49.41 -40.88
C ARG A 6 37.27 47.98 -40.53
N GLN A 7 38.24 47.83 -39.63
CA GLN A 7 38.67 46.51 -39.11
C GLN A 7 37.57 45.79 -38.31
N PHE A 8 36.84 46.52 -37.46
CA PHE A 8 35.73 45.97 -36.67
C PHE A 8 34.56 45.49 -37.55
N LEU A 9 34.23 46.19 -38.64
CA LEU A 9 33.18 45.75 -39.56
C LEU A 9 33.61 44.52 -40.39
N LYS A 10 34.90 44.42 -40.72
CA LYS A 10 35.47 43.25 -41.43
C LYS A 10 35.47 41.97 -40.58
N SER A 11 35.59 42.08 -39.25
CA SER A 11 35.59 40.90 -38.36
C SER A 11 34.23 40.20 -38.20
N PHE A 12 33.13 40.76 -38.73
CA PHE A 12 31.79 40.13 -38.70
C PHE A 12 31.43 39.36 -39.99
N GLY A 13 32.43 38.89 -40.74
CA GLY A 13 32.23 37.91 -41.82
C GLY A 13 31.77 38.48 -43.16
N ALA A 14 32.02 39.76 -43.43
CA ALA A 14 31.76 40.32 -44.75
C ALA A 14 32.97 40.07 -45.66
N GLN A 15 33.12 38.86 -46.20
CA GLN A 15 34.09 38.57 -47.28
C GLN A 15 33.39 38.24 -48.62
N SER A 16 32.12 37.81 -48.60
CA SER A 16 31.46 37.32 -49.82
C SER A 16 30.76 38.37 -50.69
N TYR A 17 30.58 39.61 -50.23
CA TYR A 17 29.87 40.66 -50.99
C TYR A 17 30.77 41.79 -51.49
N TRP A 18 32.08 41.75 -51.21
CA TRP A 18 33.04 42.80 -51.64
C TRP A 18 33.74 42.47 -52.96
N ALA A 19 33.41 41.32 -53.57
CA ALA A 19 34.08 40.83 -54.77
C ALA A 19 33.45 41.32 -56.08
N GLU A 20 32.24 41.89 -56.05
CA GLU A 20 31.61 42.47 -57.23
C GLU A 20 31.57 43.99 -57.09
N GLY A 21 32.60 44.63 -57.64
CA GLY A 21 32.78 46.07 -57.60
C GLY A 21 31.70 46.79 -58.39
N GLN A 22 30.75 47.42 -57.70
CA GLN A 22 29.97 48.57 -58.19
C GLN A 22 29.00 49.14 -57.13
N VAL A 23 29.43 49.26 -55.88
CA VAL A 23 28.67 50.05 -54.88
C VAL A 23 29.60 51.10 -54.32
N ASP A 24 29.30 52.38 -54.58
CA ASP A 24 30.05 53.52 -54.06
C ASP A 24 30.31 53.34 -52.56
N GLU A 25 31.59 53.27 -52.18
CA GLU A 25 32.00 53.04 -50.79
C GLU A 25 31.43 54.11 -49.84
N GLU A 26 31.17 55.33 -50.34
CA GLU A 26 30.53 56.42 -49.59
C GLU A 26 29.04 56.16 -49.26
N ILE A 27 28.30 55.48 -50.14
CA ILE A 27 26.88 55.15 -49.92
C ILE A 27 26.76 54.01 -48.89
N LEU A 28 27.73 53.09 -48.88
CA LEU A 28 27.84 52.03 -47.85
C LEU A 28 28.25 52.58 -46.48
N GLU A 29 28.96 53.70 -46.40
CA GLU A 29 29.27 54.39 -45.13
C GLU A 29 28.04 55.09 -44.52
N LEU A 30 27.08 55.49 -45.35
CA LEU A 30 25.79 56.08 -44.95
C LEU A 30 24.71 55.02 -44.67
N ALA A 31 24.91 53.78 -45.13
CA ALA A 31 23.96 52.69 -44.90
C ALA A 31 23.87 52.34 -43.40
N PRO A 32 22.65 52.15 -42.86
CA PRO A 32 22.49 51.75 -41.47
C PRO A 32 23.23 50.41 -41.23
N PRO A 33 23.91 50.25 -40.08
CA PRO A 33 24.64 49.03 -39.78
C PRO A 33 23.70 47.82 -39.83
N ARG A 34 24.19 46.68 -40.33
CA ARG A 34 23.44 45.41 -40.34
C ARG A 34 22.89 45.12 -38.94
N PRO A 35 21.69 44.53 -38.78
CA PRO A 35 21.01 44.41 -37.49
C PRO A 35 21.89 43.86 -36.35
N ARG A 36 22.67 42.80 -36.59
CA ARG A 36 23.59 42.23 -35.59
C ARG A 36 24.71 43.19 -35.18
N VAL A 37 25.25 43.94 -36.14
CA VAL A 37 26.31 44.93 -35.91
C VAL A 37 25.73 46.19 -35.27
N ALA A 38 24.51 46.58 -35.63
CA ALA A 38 23.77 47.66 -34.99
C ALA A 38 23.54 47.37 -33.51
N VAL A 39 23.08 46.15 -33.19
CA VAL A 39 22.90 45.69 -31.80
C VAL A 39 24.23 45.68 -31.05
N ALA A 40 25.29 45.11 -31.62
CA ALA A 40 26.62 45.07 -30.99
C ALA A 40 27.19 46.48 -30.74
N LEU A 41 27.07 47.39 -31.71
CA LEU A 41 27.48 48.78 -31.56
C LEU A 41 26.64 49.52 -30.51
N ASN A 42 25.34 49.20 -30.41
CA ASN A 42 24.47 49.77 -29.39
C ASN A 42 24.90 49.29 -27.99
N PHE A 43 25.20 48.00 -27.81
CA PHE A 43 25.77 47.45 -26.57
C PHE A 43 27.10 48.10 -26.18
N ILE A 44 28.04 48.22 -27.11
CA ILE A 44 29.35 48.85 -26.87
C ILE A 44 29.20 50.33 -26.49
N ARG A 45 28.23 51.04 -27.10
CA ARG A 45 27.94 52.44 -26.78
C ARG A 45 27.28 52.58 -25.42
N ARG A 46 26.34 51.71 -25.07
CA ARG A 46 25.74 51.61 -23.73
C ARG A 46 26.81 51.41 -22.65
N ALA A 47 27.73 50.47 -22.87
CA ALA A 47 28.83 50.20 -21.94
C ALA A 47 29.79 51.38 -21.75
N ARG A 48 29.87 52.30 -22.72
CA ARG A 48 30.71 53.51 -22.65
C ARG A 48 30.04 54.70 -21.98
N SER A 49 28.72 54.82 -22.07
CA SER A 49 27.96 55.90 -21.43
C SER A 49 26.47 55.56 -21.41
N ASP A 50 25.91 55.42 -20.21
CA ASP A 50 24.47 55.19 -20.02
C ASP A 50 23.61 56.35 -20.55
N LYS A 51 24.18 57.56 -20.67
CA LYS A 51 23.47 58.76 -21.17
C LYS A 51 23.23 58.74 -22.69
N TRP A 52 23.88 57.83 -23.43
CA TRP A 52 23.84 57.82 -24.89
C TRP A 52 22.56 57.19 -25.44
N VAL A 53 21.86 56.39 -24.64
CA VAL A 53 20.60 55.76 -25.02
C VAL A 53 19.49 56.38 -24.20
N ASN A 54 18.47 56.91 -24.87
CA ASN A 54 17.25 57.32 -24.20
C ASN A 54 16.51 56.05 -23.75
N VAL A 55 16.73 55.67 -22.49
CA VAL A 55 16.20 54.45 -21.88
C VAL A 55 14.67 54.43 -21.88
N GLU A 56 14.03 55.59 -21.76
CA GLU A 56 12.56 55.72 -21.82
C GLU A 56 12.03 55.37 -23.21
N ARG A 57 12.65 55.89 -24.28
CA ARG A 57 12.27 55.54 -25.67
C ARG A 57 12.49 54.07 -25.97
N GLU A 58 13.59 53.50 -25.50
CA GLU A 58 13.85 52.06 -25.66
C GLU A 58 12.82 51.23 -24.89
N ALA A 59 12.51 51.59 -23.65
CA ALA A 59 11.49 50.90 -22.86
C ALA A 59 10.13 50.93 -23.57
N THR A 60 9.76 52.05 -24.18
CA THR A 60 8.52 52.17 -24.98
C THR A 60 8.54 51.27 -26.22
N LEU A 61 9.66 51.22 -26.95
CA LEU A 61 9.82 50.32 -28.10
C LEU A 61 9.74 48.85 -27.67
N VAL A 62 10.42 48.48 -26.59
CA VAL A 62 10.41 47.12 -26.05
C VAL A 62 9.01 46.75 -25.57
N ALA A 63 8.31 47.65 -24.87
CA ALA A 63 6.92 47.44 -24.47
C ALA A 63 6.02 47.16 -25.69
N GLY A 64 6.14 47.97 -26.75
CA GLY A 64 5.40 47.76 -27.99
C GLY A 64 5.69 46.41 -28.66
N LEU A 65 6.96 46.01 -28.72
CA LEU A 65 7.37 44.70 -29.27
C LEU A 65 6.82 43.54 -28.44
N VAL A 66 6.93 43.64 -27.11
CA VAL A 66 6.45 42.61 -26.19
C VAL A 66 4.93 42.42 -26.31
N THR A 67 4.18 43.52 -26.38
CA THR A 67 2.72 43.46 -26.55
C THR A 67 2.34 42.90 -27.93
N ALA A 68 3.08 43.24 -28.99
CA ALA A 68 2.83 42.70 -30.35
C ALA A 68 3.15 41.19 -30.46
N GLN A 69 4.06 40.68 -29.62
CA GLN A 69 4.53 39.29 -29.65
C GLN A 69 4.08 38.48 -28.42
N ILE A 70 2.96 38.86 -27.80
CA ILE A 70 2.47 38.23 -26.55
C ILE A 70 2.29 36.71 -26.66
N ASN A 71 2.03 36.19 -27.85
CA ASN A 71 1.83 34.76 -28.09
C ASN A 71 3.14 33.94 -28.17
N ILE A 72 4.30 34.60 -28.27
CA ILE A 72 5.61 33.96 -28.47
C ILE A 72 6.51 34.13 -27.25
N ILE A 73 6.36 35.24 -26.52
CA ILE A 73 7.24 35.59 -25.40
C ILE A 73 6.78 34.89 -24.11
N THR A 74 7.76 34.39 -23.36
CA THR A 74 7.51 33.69 -22.09
C THR A 74 7.33 34.65 -20.92
N MET A 75 6.64 34.20 -19.87
CA MET A 75 6.42 34.99 -18.66
C MET A 75 7.73 35.40 -17.98
N ARG A 76 8.74 34.52 -18.00
CA ARG A 76 10.09 34.78 -17.49
C ARG A 76 10.78 35.94 -18.19
N GLU A 77 10.68 36.01 -19.51
CA GLU A 77 11.29 37.07 -20.31
C GLU A 77 10.64 38.42 -20.01
N VAL A 78 9.30 38.49 -19.99
CA VAL A 78 8.59 39.73 -19.65
C VAL A 78 8.89 40.15 -18.20
N SER A 79 8.91 39.21 -17.26
CA SER A 79 9.26 39.50 -15.86
C SER A 79 10.68 40.06 -15.72
N SER A 80 11.64 39.51 -16.49
CA SER A 80 13.02 40.01 -16.51
C SER A 80 13.11 41.43 -17.07
N LEU A 81 12.33 41.74 -18.12
CA LEU A 81 12.24 43.09 -18.69
C LEU A 81 11.62 44.08 -17.70
N VAL A 82 10.54 43.70 -17.01
CA VAL A 82 9.92 44.54 -15.95
C VAL A 82 10.96 44.89 -14.89
N ARG A 83 11.66 43.88 -14.32
CA ARG A 83 12.68 44.12 -13.29
C ARG A 83 13.84 44.99 -13.78
N TYR A 84 14.22 44.84 -15.04
CA TYR A 84 15.30 45.64 -15.63
C TYR A 84 14.89 47.11 -15.77
N TYR A 85 13.70 47.39 -16.30
CA TYR A 85 13.24 48.75 -16.55
C TYR A 85 12.70 49.47 -15.31
N GLU A 86 12.17 48.74 -14.33
CA GLU A 86 11.72 49.30 -13.05
C GLU A 86 12.82 50.07 -12.31
N LYS A 87 14.09 49.65 -12.47
CA LYS A 87 15.24 50.33 -11.87
C LYS A 87 15.76 51.52 -12.68
N LYS A 88 15.33 51.67 -13.93
CA LYS A 88 15.93 52.61 -14.90
C LYS A 88 14.97 53.67 -15.43
N VAL A 89 13.68 53.50 -15.20
CA VAL A 89 12.61 54.38 -15.68
C VAL A 89 11.78 54.81 -14.47
N PRO A 90 11.27 56.06 -14.41
CA PRO A 90 10.47 56.53 -13.29
C PRO A 90 9.26 55.61 -13.01
N PRO A 91 8.91 55.38 -11.73
CA PRO A 91 7.70 54.65 -11.36
C PRO A 91 6.47 55.36 -11.95
N GLY A 92 5.63 54.61 -12.68
CA GLY A 92 4.45 55.15 -13.38
C GLY A 92 4.67 55.54 -14.84
N HIS A 93 5.88 55.40 -15.39
CA HIS A 93 6.09 55.60 -16.82
C HIS A 93 5.30 54.58 -17.66
N MET A 94 4.71 55.04 -18.77
CA MET A 94 3.77 54.23 -19.56
C MET A 94 4.34 52.89 -20.03
N SER A 95 5.60 52.85 -20.45
CA SER A 95 6.24 51.60 -20.89
C SER A 95 6.31 50.54 -19.80
N LEU A 96 6.54 50.95 -18.54
CA LEU A 96 6.56 50.03 -17.40
C LEU A 96 5.16 49.53 -17.08
N GLN A 97 4.15 50.39 -17.15
CA GLN A 97 2.74 50.00 -16.99
C GLN A 97 2.32 48.98 -18.04
N VAL A 98 2.65 49.22 -19.32
CA VAL A 98 2.33 48.29 -20.43
C VAL A 98 3.01 46.94 -20.24
N LEU A 99 4.28 46.91 -19.80
CA LEU A 99 4.99 45.65 -19.51
C LEU A 99 4.36 44.91 -18.32
N GLN A 100 3.97 45.62 -17.26
CA GLN A 100 3.28 45.03 -16.10
C GLN A 100 1.89 44.49 -16.46
N GLU A 101 1.11 45.23 -17.26
CA GLU A 101 -0.17 44.77 -17.78
C GLU A 101 -0.01 43.55 -18.67
N THR A 102 1.01 43.54 -19.54
CA THR A 102 1.29 42.38 -20.40
C THR A 102 1.66 41.15 -19.56
N LEU A 103 2.46 41.33 -18.51
CA LEU A 103 2.78 40.27 -17.56
C LEU A 103 1.52 39.75 -16.85
N ASN A 104 0.62 40.64 -16.43
CA ASN A 104 -0.66 40.24 -15.80
C ASN A 104 -1.58 39.51 -16.80
N LYS A 105 -1.62 39.92 -18.07
CA LYS A 105 -2.34 39.20 -19.12
C LYS A 105 -1.81 37.78 -19.31
N LEU A 106 -0.48 37.60 -19.33
CA LEU A 106 0.13 36.27 -19.38
C LEU A 106 -0.23 35.42 -18.15
N VAL A 107 -0.28 36.02 -16.95
CA VAL A 107 -0.74 35.30 -15.75
C VAL A 107 -2.16 34.78 -15.92
N ILE A 108 -3.08 35.61 -16.42
CA ILE A 108 -4.47 35.21 -16.68
C ILE A 108 -4.52 34.04 -17.67
N ILE A 109 -3.83 34.15 -18.81
CA ILE A 109 -3.80 33.10 -19.84
C ILE A 109 -3.30 31.76 -19.28
N VAL A 110 -2.20 31.79 -18.51
CA VAL A 110 -1.62 30.58 -17.92
C VAL A 110 -2.53 30.02 -16.82
N GLN A 111 -3.14 30.88 -16.02
CA GLN A 111 -4.09 30.49 -14.98
C GLN A 111 -5.33 29.81 -15.57
N GLU A 112 -5.94 30.39 -16.61
CA GLU A 112 -7.11 29.82 -17.30
C GLU A 112 -6.78 28.44 -17.90
N ALA A 113 -5.62 28.31 -18.55
CA ALA A 113 -5.16 27.03 -19.10
C ALA A 113 -4.96 25.97 -18.01
N LEU A 114 -4.32 26.35 -16.88
CA LEU A 114 -4.13 25.45 -15.74
C LEU A 114 -5.47 25.02 -15.13
N GLN A 115 -6.44 25.93 -15.03
CA GLN A 115 -7.76 25.61 -14.48
C GLN A 115 -8.54 24.67 -15.38
N GLU A 116 -8.54 24.92 -16.68
CA GLU A 116 -9.22 24.05 -17.64
C GLU A 116 -8.62 22.64 -17.63
N PHE A 117 -7.29 22.55 -17.53
CA PHE A 117 -6.61 21.27 -17.40
C PHE A 117 -6.93 20.57 -16.08
N ALA A 118 -6.83 21.28 -14.95
CA ALA A 118 -7.03 20.73 -13.61
C ALA A 118 -8.48 20.26 -13.35
N LYS A 119 -9.48 20.82 -14.03
CA LYS A 119 -10.88 20.38 -13.92
C LYS A 119 -11.10 18.93 -14.40
N ASN A 120 -10.23 18.42 -15.27
CA ASN A 120 -10.34 17.06 -15.81
C ASN A 120 -9.61 16.01 -14.96
N LEU A 121 -8.88 16.43 -13.93
CA LEU A 121 -8.11 15.54 -13.07
C LEU A 121 -8.95 15.09 -11.88
N LEU A 122 -8.81 13.82 -11.50
CA LEU A 122 -9.68 13.18 -10.51
C LEU A 122 -9.01 13.05 -9.15
N THR A 123 -7.67 13.10 -9.09
CA THR A 123 -6.92 12.90 -7.84
C THR A 123 -6.10 14.13 -7.44
N PRO A 124 -5.92 14.37 -6.13
CA PRO A 124 -5.05 15.43 -5.63
C PRO A 124 -3.61 15.33 -6.15
N ALA A 125 -3.06 14.12 -6.22
CA ALA A 125 -1.71 13.89 -6.71
C ALA A 125 -1.53 14.36 -8.16
N GLU A 126 -2.47 14.02 -9.04
CA GLU A 126 -2.46 14.47 -10.44
C GLU A 126 -2.53 15.99 -10.56
N VAL A 127 -3.36 16.65 -9.75
CA VAL A 127 -3.49 18.11 -9.76
C VAL A 127 -2.18 18.78 -9.34
N ILE A 128 -1.50 18.27 -8.30
CA ILE A 128 -0.20 18.80 -7.86
C ILE A 128 0.85 18.65 -8.96
N ALA A 129 0.95 17.47 -9.57
CA ALA A 129 1.88 17.23 -10.67
C ALA A 129 1.60 18.15 -11.87
N ALA A 130 0.33 18.32 -12.23
CA ALA A 130 -0.10 19.20 -13.30
C ALA A 130 0.24 20.68 -13.03
N MET A 131 0.10 21.14 -11.78
CA MET A 131 0.49 22.49 -11.39
C MET A 131 1.99 22.72 -11.59
N GLU A 132 2.83 21.78 -11.16
CA GLU A 132 4.29 21.86 -11.33
C GLU A 132 4.69 21.85 -12.80
N ASP A 133 4.15 20.92 -13.59
CA ASP A 133 4.39 20.83 -15.03
C ASP A 133 3.98 22.12 -15.74
N HIS A 134 2.86 22.73 -15.36
CA HIS A 134 2.41 23.99 -15.93
C HIS A 134 3.34 25.16 -15.56
N LEU A 135 3.80 25.24 -14.31
CA LEU A 135 4.76 26.27 -13.90
C LEU A 135 6.07 26.16 -14.70
N ILE A 136 6.54 24.93 -14.94
CA ILE A 136 7.75 24.67 -15.73
C ILE A 136 7.51 25.01 -17.21
N ARG A 137 6.43 24.50 -17.81
CA ARG A 137 6.10 24.67 -19.23
C ARG A 137 5.96 26.13 -19.63
N TYR A 138 5.34 26.95 -18.78
CA TYR A 138 5.14 28.37 -19.05
C TYR A 138 6.25 29.27 -18.48
N GLN A 139 7.30 28.67 -17.90
CA GLN A 139 8.43 29.36 -17.28
C GLN A 139 7.97 30.44 -16.29
N VAL A 140 7.03 30.08 -15.42
CA VAL A 140 6.45 31.02 -14.45
C VAL A 140 7.52 31.38 -13.40
N PRO A 141 7.80 32.68 -13.18
CA PRO A 141 8.71 33.08 -12.12
C PRO A 141 8.19 32.68 -10.73
N PRO A 142 9.05 32.27 -9.77
CA PRO A 142 8.62 31.80 -8.46
C PRO A 142 7.79 32.84 -7.68
N GLU A 143 8.13 34.12 -7.80
CA GLU A 143 7.38 35.25 -7.19
C GLU A 143 5.94 35.40 -7.70
N ARG A 144 5.60 34.77 -8.83
CA ARG A 144 4.28 34.82 -9.47
C ARG A 144 3.57 33.48 -9.46
N ALA A 145 4.24 32.40 -9.03
CA ALA A 145 3.68 31.05 -9.01
C ALA A 145 2.37 31.00 -8.19
N ASP A 146 2.32 31.66 -7.04
CA ASP A 146 1.12 31.71 -6.21
C ASP A 146 -0.07 32.40 -6.88
N ARG A 147 0.18 33.44 -7.70
CA ARG A 147 -0.90 34.11 -8.42
C ARG A 147 -1.51 33.19 -9.46
N VAL A 148 -0.67 32.51 -10.24
CA VAL A 148 -1.10 31.55 -11.28
C VAL A 148 -1.82 30.35 -10.67
N THR A 149 -1.37 29.88 -9.50
CA THR A 149 -1.87 28.64 -8.90
C THR A 149 -2.98 28.84 -7.87
N SER A 150 -3.28 30.07 -7.46
CA SER A 150 -4.18 30.36 -6.33
C SER A 150 -5.56 29.70 -6.44
N GLU A 151 -6.23 29.83 -7.59
CA GLU A 151 -7.55 29.23 -7.80
C GLU A 151 -7.49 27.69 -7.93
N THR A 152 -6.45 27.14 -8.57
CA THR A 152 -6.24 25.69 -8.64
C THR A 152 -5.93 25.11 -7.26
N LYS A 153 -5.22 25.84 -6.38
CA LYS A 153 -5.02 25.46 -4.97
C LYS A 153 -6.34 25.41 -4.20
N LEU A 154 -7.28 26.32 -4.48
CA LEU A 154 -8.62 26.28 -3.89
C LEU A 154 -9.40 25.04 -4.36
N TRP A 155 -9.30 24.69 -5.63
CA TRP A 155 -9.88 23.46 -6.17
C TRP A 155 -9.25 22.21 -5.54
N LEU A 156 -7.92 22.14 -5.48
CA LEU A 156 -7.16 21.07 -4.84
C LEU A 156 -7.61 20.85 -3.39
N ARG A 157 -7.78 21.91 -2.60
CA ARG A 157 -8.29 21.80 -1.23
C ARG A 157 -9.66 21.14 -1.15
N LYS A 158 -10.59 21.49 -2.05
CA LYS A 158 -11.91 20.87 -2.11
C LYS A 158 -11.82 19.39 -2.47
N LEU A 159 -10.97 19.05 -3.43
CA LEU A 159 -10.72 17.68 -3.86
C LEU A 159 -10.11 16.85 -2.72
N CYS A 160 -9.14 17.40 -1.98
CA CYS A 160 -8.56 16.75 -0.81
C CYS A 160 -9.62 16.45 0.26
N ILE A 161 -10.50 17.41 0.59
CA ILE A 161 -11.57 17.20 1.57
C ILE A 161 -12.51 16.07 1.12
N GLN A 162 -12.91 16.05 -0.15
CA GLN A 162 -13.80 15.01 -0.68
C GLN A 162 -13.14 13.62 -0.67
N ALA A 163 -11.86 13.56 -1.06
CA ALA A 163 -11.08 12.34 -1.03
C ALA A 163 -10.90 11.85 0.42
N ASP A 164 -10.58 12.74 1.36
CA ASP A 164 -10.44 12.43 2.79
C ASP A 164 -11.75 11.89 3.37
N GLU A 165 -12.89 12.52 3.09
CA GLU A 165 -14.20 12.04 3.54
C GLU A 165 -14.55 10.66 3.00
N LYS A 166 -14.21 10.38 1.74
CA LYS A 166 -14.40 9.07 1.13
C LYS A 166 -13.51 8.02 1.80
N THR A 167 -12.23 8.30 1.92
CA THR A 167 -11.27 7.40 2.57
C THR A 167 -11.61 7.15 4.04
N ARG A 168 -12.09 8.16 4.77
CA ARG A 168 -12.58 7.99 6.16
C ARG A 168 -13.78 7.04 6.24
N LYS A 169 -14.72 7.14 5.31
CA LYS A 169 -15.87 6.22 5.26
C LYS A 169 -15.42 4.79 4.96
N GLU A 170 -14.47 4.62 4.03
CA GLU A 170 -13.86 3.32 3.72
C GLU A 170 -13.10 2.75 4.92
N LEU A 171 -12.29 3.57 5.60
CA LEU A 171 -11.56 3.19 6.80
C LEU A 171 -12.49 2.80 7.94
N ALA A 172 -13.61 3.50 8.14
CA ALA A 172 -14.60 3.17 9.16
C ALA A 172 -15.31 1.83 8.92
N GLN A 173 -15.36 1.37 7.65
CA GLN A 173 -15.89 0.05 7.28
C GLN A 173 -14.83 -1.05 7.39
N CYS A 174 -13.55 -0.68 7.49
CA CYS A 174 -12.46 -1.65 7.63
C CYS A 174 -12.47 -2.27 9.02
N SER A 175 -12.34 -3.59 9.04
CA SER A 175 -12.44 -4.40 10.26
C SER A 175 -11.29 -5.39 10.40
N SER A 176 -10.33 -5.37 9.48
CA SER A 176 -9.12 -6.19 9.51
C SER A 176 -7.89 -5.38 9.16
N VAL A 177 -6.72 -5.78 9.66
CA VAL A 177 -5.43 -5.13 9.34
C VAL A 177 -5.15 -5.12 7.82
N PRO A 178 -5.36 -6.21 7.06
CA PRO A 178 -5.16 -6.19 5.61
C PRO A 178 -6.06 -5.18 4.88
N ALA A 179 -7.32 -5.00 5.31
CA ALA A 179 -8.21 -4.02 4.72
C ALA A 179 -7.74 -2.58 5.00
N ILE A 180 -7.27 -2.32 6.23
CA ILE A 180 -6.69 -1.02 6.58
C ILE A 180 -5.44 -0.72 5.74
N ASN A 181 -4.57 -1.72 5.52
CA ASN A 181 -3.40 -1.56 4.67
C ASN A 181 -3.76 -1.31 3.19
N ALA A 182 -4.84 -1.92 2.68
CA ALA A 182 -5.34 -1.63 1.33
C ALA A 182 -5.83 -0.18 1.21
N VAL A 183 -6.51 0.34 2.25
CA VAL A 183 -6.90 1.76 2.31
C VAL A 183 -5.67 2.67 2.40
N GLU A 184 -4.63 2.29 3.14
CA GLU A 184 -3.35 3.01 3.17
C GLU A 184 -2.75 3.12 1.76
N GLU A 185 -2.65 2.00 1.04
CA GLU A 185 -2.13 1.97 -0.33
C GLU A 185 -2.98 2.82 -1.29
N GLN A 186 -4.31 2.74 -1.19
CA GLN A 186 -5.21 3.56 -1.99
C GLN A 186 -5.05 5.06 -1.66
N THR A 187 -4.86 5.40 -0.39
CA THR A 187 -4.61 6.77 0.06
C THR A 187 -3.32 7.31 -0.55
N GLU A 188 -2.25 6.51 -0.56
CA GLU A 188 -0.98 6.89 -1.19
C GLU A 188 -1.13 7.09 -2.71
N ARG A 189 -1.95 6.30 -3.39
CA ARG A 189 -2.24 6.51 -4.83
C ARG A 189 -3.02 7.78 -5.11
N ILE A 190 -3.97 8.15 -4.24
CA ILE A 190 -4.84 9.33 -4.43
C ILE A 190 -4.11 10.63 -4.08
N PHE A 191 -3.40 10.65 -2.95
CA PHE A 191 -2.78 11.85 -2.41
C PHE A 191 -1.32 12.00 -2.83
N GLY A 192 -0.61 10.89 -3.03
CA GLY A 192 0.83 10.88 -3.32
C GLY A 192 1.67 11.36 -2.13
N GLU A 193 2.97 11.11 -2.15
CA GLU A 193 3.88 11.42 -1.03
C GLU A 193 3.86 12.90 -0.61
N ARG A 194 3.64 13.81 -1.57
CA ARG A 194 3.77 15.26 -1.40
C ARG A 194 2.55 15.93 -0.75
N CYS A 195 1.41 15.25 -0.65
CA CYS A 195 0.22 15.81 -0.02
C CYS A 195 0.13 15.34 1.43
N GLU A 196 0.38 16.23 2.39
CA GLU A 196 0.17 15.95 3.81
C GLU A 196 -1.32 15.96 4.15
N THR A 197 -1.81 14.85 4.73
CA THR A 197 -3.20 14.69 5.10
C THR A 197 -3.34 14.05 6.48
N VAL A 198 -4.39 14.46 7.21
CA VAL A 198 -4.71 13.94 8.55
C VAL A 198 -5.12 12.46 8.49
N ILE A 199 -5.70 12.03 7.36
CA ILE A 199 -6.16 10.65 7.19
C ILE A 199 -5.03 9.62 7.30
N ARG A 200 -3.78 9.99 6.95
CA ARG A 200 -2.61 9.11 7.14
C ARG A 200 -2.37 8.78 8.61
N GLU A 201 -2.53 9.77 9.50
CA GLU A 201 -2.41 9.55 10.94
C GLU A 201 -3.58 8.71 11.46
N GLU A 202 -4.81 8.98 10.98
CA GLU A 202 -5.99 8.21 11.35
C GLU A 202 -5.87 6.73 10.94
N ILE A 203 -5.33 6.43 9.76
CA ILE A 203 -5.07 5.06 9.28
C ILE A 203 -4.06 4.35 10.22
N LYS A 204 -2.97 5.03 10.59
CA LYS A 204 -1.98 4.49 11.54
C LYS A 204 -2.61 4.20 12.90
N VAL A 205 -3.43 5.12 13.41
CA VAL A 205 -4.15 4.95 14.68
C VAL A 205 -5.17 3.81 14.59
N ALA A 206 -5.92 3.69 13.49
CA ALA A 206 -6.87 2.61 13.27
C ALA A 206 -6.17 1.24 13.26
N ARG A 207 -5.05 1.13 12.54
CA ARG A 207 -4.21 -0.08 12.54
C ARG A 207 -3.75 -0.45 13.94
N LEU A 208 -3.21 0.52 14.69
CA LEU A 208 -2.73 0.29 16.05
C LEU A 208 -3.86 -0.14 17.00
N ARG A 209 -5.02 0.52 16.93
CA ARG A 209 -6.21 0.12 17.71
C ARG A 209 -6.68 -1.29 17.37
N ARG A 210 -6.64 -1.68 16.09
CA ARG A 210 -7.01 -3.04 15.66
C ARG A 210 -6.06 -4.08 16.23
N VAL A 211 -4.76 -3.84 16.17
CA VAL A 211 -3.73 -4.71 16.76
C VAL A 211 -3.96 -4.86 18.26
N GLN A 212 -4.13 -3.75 18.98
CA GLN A 212 -4.41 -3.77 20.43
C GLN A 212 -5.70 -4.54 20.77
N PHE A 213 -6.74 -4.37 19.97
CA PHE A 213 -7.99 -5.11 20.13
C PHE A 213 -7.76 -6.63 19.99
N LEU A 214 -7.03 -7.07 18.97
CA LEU A 214 -6.74 -8.49 18.76
C LEU A 214 -5.87 -9.08 19.87
N GLU A 215 -4.89 -8.32 20.37
CA GLU A 215 -4.07 -8.74 21.50
C GLU A 215 -4.89 -8.90 22.78
N MET A 216 -5.83 -7.99 23.03
CA MET A 216 -6.78 -8.10 24.15
C MET A 216 -7.73 -9.29 23.96
N GLU A 217 -8.17 -9.54 22.73
CA GLU A 217 -9.03 -10.66 22.37
C GLU A 217 -8.33 -12.00 22.67
N LEU A 218 -7.05 -12.13 22.33
CA LEU A 218 -6.22 -13.31 22.63
C LEU A 218 -6.11 -13.61 24.14
N GLU A 219 -6.21 -12.59 24.98
CA GLU A 219 -6.12 -12.72 26.45
C GLU A 219 -7.47 -13.00 27.11
N THR A 220 -8.56 -12.45 26.57
CA THR A 220 -9.85 -12.38 27.28
C THR A 220 -10.94 -13.24 26.67
N ARG A 221 -10.95 -13.45 25.35
CA ARG A 221 -12.03 -14.18 24.64
C ARG A 221 -11.94 -15.69 24.86
N TRP A 222 -10.73 -16.22 25.00
CA TRP A 222 -10.47 -17.65 24.98
C TRP A 222 -10.20 -18.18 26.38
N SER A 223 -10.99 -19.17 26.80
CA SER A 223 -10.77 -19.87 28.07
C SER A 223 -9.55 -20.79 27.95
N ARG A 224 -8.66 -20.76 28.96
CA ARG A 224 -7.47 -21.62 29.02
C ARG A 224 -7.60 -22.60 30.21
N PRO A 225 -7.25 -23.89 30.04
CA PRO A 225 -6.82 -24.54 28.80
C PRO A 225 -7.96 -24.63 27.76
N PHE A 226 -7.61 -24.73 26.48
CA PHE A 226 -8.63 -24.86 25.43
C PHE A 226 -9.43 -26.16 25.61
N ALA A 227 -10.73 -26.06 25.35
CA ALA A 227 -11.65 -27.19 25.38
C ALA A 227 -12.65 -27.10 24.21
N GLY A 228 -13.30 -28.22 23.92
CA GLY A 228 -14.30 -28.32 22.86
C GLY A 228 -13.69 -28.63 21.47
N PRO A 229 -14.43 -28.34 20.39
CA PRO A 229 -14.01 -28.66 19.03
C PRO A 229 -12.83 -27.79 18.59
N LEU A 230 -11.89 -28.38 17.84
CA LEU A 230 -10.69 -27.76 17.30
C LEU A 230 -10.94 -26.71 16.20
N PRO A 231 -11.87 -26.90 15.23
CA PRO A 231 -11.99 -26.00 14.09
C PRO A 231 -12.18 -24.49 14.41
N PRO A 232 -12.95 -24.09 15.45
CA PRO A 232 -13.00 -22.68 15.88
C PRO A 232 -11.65 -22.12 16.32
N HIS A 233 -10.85 -22.90 17.05
CA HIS A 233 -9.52 -22.49 17.53
C HIS A 233 -8.55 -22.38 16.35
N SER A 234 -8.55 -23.34 15.43
CA SER A 234 -7.70 -23.29 14.23
C SER A 234 -8.02 -22.10 13.31
N ARG A 235 -9.31 -21.75 13.17
CA ARG A 235 -9.70 -20.53 12.42
C ARG A 235 -9.20 -19.27 13.10
N ALA A 236 -9.34 -19.18 14.42
CA ALA A 236 -8.86 -18.04 15.18
C ALA A 236 -7.34 -17.90 15.09
N ALA A 237 -6.60 -19.00 15.26
CA ALA A 237 -5.15 -19.05 15.11
C ALA A 237 -4.70 -18.46 13.77
N ARG A 238 -5.27 -18.92 12.65
CA ARG A 238 -4.96 -18.40 11.31
C ARG A 238 -5.26 -16.90 11.17
N ARG A 239 -6.40 -16.44 11.69
CA ARG A 239 -6.74 -15.01 11.67
C ARG A 239 -5.69 -14.18 12.43
N TYR A 240 -5.30 -14.62 13.63
CA TYR A 240 -4.29 -13.92 14.41
C TYR A 240 -2.92 -13.97 13.74
N GLU A 241 -2.54 -15.06 13.09
CA GLU A 241 -1.31 -15.13 12.29
C GLU A 241 -1.31 -14.13 11.12
N ILE A 242 -2.45 -13.96 10.43
CA ILE A 242 -2.58 -13.01 9.31
C ILE A 242 -2.57 -11.56 9.80
N GLU A 243 -3.30 -11.25 10.88
CA GLU A 243 -3.49 -9.87 11.34
C GLU A 243 -2.38 -9.36 12.27
N LEU A 244 -1.82 -10.21 13.13
CA LEU A 244 -0.77 -9.86 14.10
C LEU A 244 0.63 -10.34 13.69
N GLY A 245 0.71 -11.32 12.79
CA GLY A 245 1.96 -11.95 12.37
C GLY A 245 2.31 -13.20 13.19
N LYS A 246 2.99 -14.14 12.54
CA LYS A 246 3.45 -15.42 13.14
C LYS A 246 4.51 -15.23 14.23
N ASP A 247 5.23 -14.11 14.19
CA ASP A 247 6.29 -13.79 15.15
C ASP A 247 5.77 -13.17 16.46
N ASN A 248 4.47 -12.85 16.54
CA ASN A 248 3.89 -12.28 17.75
C ASN A 248 3.86 -13.34 18.87
N PRO A 249 4.43 -13.08 20.06
CA PRO A 249 4.54 -14.07 21.13
C PRO A 249 3.17 -14.57 21.62
N LYS A 250 2.14 -13.70 21.64
CA LYS A 250 0.79 -14.09 22.06
C LYS A 250 0.15 -15.06 21.06
N VAL A 251 0.44 -14.88 19.77
CA VAL A 251 -0.02 -15.78 18.70
C VAL A 251 0.69 -17.13 18.82
N GLN A 252 2.01 -17.13 19.03
CA GLN A 252 2.76 -18.38 19.23
C GLN A 252 2.23 -19.18 20.43
N ASP A 253 1.92 -18.51 21.54
CA ASP A 253 1.37 -19.17 22.72
C ASP A 253 -0.07 -19.65 22.49
N PHE A 254 -0.85 -18.96 21.67
CA PHE A 254 -2.18 -19.42 21.24
C PHE A 254 -2.08 -20.69 20.38
N VAL A 255 -1.21 -20.69 19.37
CA VAL A 255 -0.98 -21.84 18.46
C VAL A 255 -0.42 -23.04 19.22
N LYS A 256 0.44 -22.85 20.22
CA LYS A 256 0.91 -23.93 21.10
C LYS A 256 -0.23 -24.58 21.88
N GLU A 257 -1.16 -23.80 22.43
CA GLU A 257 -2.34 -24.35 23.12
C GLU A 257 -3.29 -25.05 22.15
N GLU A 258 -3.49 -24.50 20.95
CA GLU A 258 -4.25 -25.16 19.89
C GLU A 258 -3.65 -26.53 19.55
N PHE A 259 -2.33 -26.60 19.37
CA PHE A 259 -1.61 -27.84 19.11
C PHE A 259 -1.74 -28.86 20.25
N ARG A 260 -1.75 -28.40 21.51
CA ARG A 260 -2.00 -29.27 22.68
C ARG A 260 -3.40 -29.84 22.67
N LEU A 261 -4.41 -29.02 22.36
CA LEU A 261 -5.79 -29.49 22.23
C LEU A 261 -5.90 -30.53 21.11
N ALA A 262 -5.33 -30.24 19.93
CA ALA A 262 -5.30 -31.17 18.80
C ALA A 262 -4.67 -32.52 19.19
N SER A 263 -3.49 -32.48 19.83
CA SER A 263 -2.78 -33.68 20.29
C SER A 263 -3.61 -34.50 21.29
N THR A 264 -4.34 -33.83 22.19
CA THR A 264 -5.19 -34.50 23.18
C THR A 264 -6.38 -35.19 22.52
N LEU A 265 -7.09 -34.48 21.63
CA LEU A 265 -8.23 -35.04 20.90
C LEU A 265 -7.82 -36.21 19.99
N GLU A 266 -6.66 -36.10 19.33
CA GLU A 266 -6.11 -37.19 18.53
C GLU A 266 -5.73 -38.41 19.37
N ALA A 267 -5.14 -38.21 20.55
CA ALA A 267 -4.81 -39.31 21.46
C ALA A 267 -6.07 -40.01 21.99
N ASP A 268 -7.09 -39.25 22.39
CA ASP A 268 -8.38 -39.79 22.85
C ASP A 268 -9.10 -40.59 21.76
N LEU A 269 -9.04 -40.09 20.52
CA LEU A 269 -9.54 -40.82 19.34
C LEU A 269 -8.81 -42.15 19.15
N GLU A 270 -7.48 -42.13 19.18
CA GLU A 270 -6.67 -43.33 19.00
C GLU A 270 -6.95 -44.39 20.09
N VAL A 271 -7.05 -43.97 21.35
CA VAL A 271 -7.38 -44.85 22.48
C VAL A 271 -8.76 -45.47 22.31
N THR A 272 -9.76 -44.67 21.93
CA THR A 272 -11.15 -45.12 21.77
C THR A 272 -11.28 -46.10 20.62
N LEU A 273 -10.70 -45.78 19.46
CA LEU A 273 -10.73 -46.66 18.28
C LEU A 273 -9.93 -47.95 18.50
N ALA A 274 -8.80 -47.89 19.22
CA ALA A 274 -8.02 -49.09 19.55
C ALA A 274 -8.82 -50.07 20.43
N LYS A 275 -9.58 -49.55 21.42
CA LYS A 275 -10.47 -50.37 22.25
C LYS A 275 -11.57 -51.03 21.42
N LEU A 276 -12.25 -50.27 20.55
CA LEU A 276 -13.31 -50.81 19.68
C LEU A 276 -12.78 -51.85 18.69
N GLN A 277 -11.60 -51.61 18.11
CA GLN A 277 -10.92 -52.60 17.26
C GLN A 277 -10.61 -53.90 18.00
N ALA A 278 -10.12 -53.82 19.24
CA ALA A 278 -9.87 -55.01 20.06
C ALA A 278 -11.17 -55.78 20.33
N THR A 279 -12.25 -55.08 20.68
CA THR A 279 -13.58 -55.67 20.85
C THR A 279 -14.07 -56.38 19.59
N ILE A 280 -13.96 -55.75 18.41
CA ILE A 280 -14.35 -56.35 17.13
C ILE A 280 -13.53 -57.60 16.82
N ARG A 281 -12.20 -57.56 17.04
CA ARG A 281 -11.33 -58.74 16.85
C ARG A 281 -11.71 -59.89 17.78
N ASP A 282 -12.01 -59.61 19.04
CA ASP A 282 -12.40 -60.62 20.02
C ASP A 282 -13.77 -61.23 19.71
N LEU A 283 -14.74 -60.40 19.28
CA LEU A 283 -16.04 -60.88 18.79
C LEU A 283 -15.88 -61.74 17.54
N THR A 284 -15.00 -61.35 16.60
CA THR A 284 -14.70 -62.12 15.38
C THR A 284 -14.13 -63.49 15.73
N LYS A 285 -13.19 -63.57 16.67
CA LYS A 285 -12.64 -64.86 17.14
C LYS A 285 -13.72 -65.73 17.79
N LYS A 286 -14.59 -65.15 18.62
CA LYS A 286 -15.72 -65.88 19.24
C LYS A 286 -16.70 -66.39 18.19
N ARG A 287 -16.98 -65.59 17.15
CA ARG A 287 -17.85 -65.97 16.02
C ARG A 287 -17.29 -67.17 15.26
N MET A 288 -15.99 -67.22 14.99
CA MET A 288 -15.36 -68.34 14.26
C MET A 288 -15.47 -69.69 14.99
N VAL A 289 -15.57 -69.68 16.32
CA VAL A 289 -15.65 -70.91 17.15
C VAL A 289 -17.10 -71.29 17.47
N ALA A 290 -18.05 -70.36 17.32
CA ALA A 290 -19.46 -70.59 17.59
C ALA A 290 -20.09 -71.58 16.58
N ARG A 291 -20.91 -72.51 17.08
CA ARG A 291 -21.59 -73.54 16.26
C ARG A 291 -23.11 -73.44 16.28
N ALA A 292 -23.68 -72.84 17.34
CA ALA A 292 -25.11 -72.65 17.44
C ALA A 292 -25.53 -71.38 16.66
N ARG A 293 -26.59 -71.49 15.85
CA ARG A 293 -27.08 -70.36 15.03
C ARG A 293 -27.45 -69.15 15.87
N SER A 294 -28.12 -69.35 17.01
CA SER A 294 -28.49 -68.26 17.92
C SER A 294 -27.27 -67.50 18.49
N ILE A 295 -26.18 -68.21 18.79
CA ILE A 295 -24.93 -67.59 19.28
C ILE A 295 -24.24 -66.81 18.15
N ILE A 296 -24.33 -67.29 16.91
CA ILE A 296 -23.78 -66.59 15.75
C ILE A 296 -24.57 -65.29 15.51
N GLU A 297 -25.90 -65.35 15.51
CA GLU A 297 -26.77 -64.17 15.36
C GLU A 297 -26.48 -63.13 16.45
N ASP A 298 -26.42 -63.53 17.73
CA ASP A 298 -26.10 -62.63 18.84
C ASP A 298 -24.71 -61.97 18.72
N LEU A 299 -23.71 -62.69 18.18
CA LEU A 299 -22.36 -62.16 17.96
C LEU A 299 -22.32 -61.21 16.77
N ASP A 300 -23.11 -61.48 15.73
CA ASP A 300 -23.23 -60.64 14.54
C ASP A 300 -23.89 -59.30 14.88
N ASP A 301 -24.93 -59.33 15.72
CA ASP A 301 -25.57 -58.12 16.24
C ASP A 301 -24.59 -57.28 17.08
N LYS A 302 -23.78 -57.92 17.93
CA LYS A 302 -22.74 -57.23 18.71
C LYS A 302 -21.62 -56.66 17.85
N MET A 303 -21.22 -57.37 16.79
CA MET A 303 -20.23 -56.86 15.82
C MET A 303 -20.79 -55.67 15.04
N SER A 304 -22.06 -55.74 14.62
CA SER A 304 -22.77 -54.63 13.97
C SER A 304 -22.88 -53.41 14.88
N SER A 305 -23.24 -53.61 16.16
CA SER A 305 -23.27 -52.55 17.17
C SER A 305 -21.90 -51.90 17.38
N ALA A 306 -20.83 -52.69 17.47
CA ALA A 306 -19.47 -52.15 17.60
C ALA A 306 -19.02 -51.40 16.33
N ALA A 307 -19.40 -51.86 15.14
CA ALA A 307 -19.12 -51.17 13.88
C ALA A 307 -19.88 -49.83 13.78
N SER A 308 -21.14 -49.79 14.24
CA SER A 308 -21.91 -48.55 14.33
C SER A 308 -21.29 -47.57 15.34
N GLU A 309 -20.75 -48.07 16.46
CA GLU A 309 -20.04 -47.24 17.44
C GLU A 309 -18.73 -46.66 16.85
N VAL A 310 -17.98 -47.45 16.08
CA VAL A 310 -16.81 -46.94 15.32
C VAL A 310 -17.22 -45.84 14.34
N GLN A 311 -18.33 -46.02 13.61
CA GLN A 311 -18.86 -45.01 12.70
C GLN A 311 -19.20 -43.71 13.44
N LYS A 312 -19.86 -43.82 14.60
CA LYS A 312 -20.20 -42.66 15.45
C LYS A 312 -18.96 -41.94 15.96
N VAL A 313 -17.96 -42.66 16.47
CA VAL A 313 -16.71 -42.06 16.95
C VAL A 313 -15.97 -41.33 15.82
N ILE A 314 -16.01 -41.84 14.59
CA ILE A 314 -15.42 -41.16 13.43
C ILE A 314 -16.23 -39.92 13.04
N ASP A 315 -17.56 -39.98 13.09
CA ASP A 315 -18.43 -38.81 12.83
C ASP A 315 -18.17 -37.68 13.85
N ASP A 316 -18.06 -38.05 15.13
CA ASP A 316 -17.70 -37.15 16.22
C ASP A 316 -16.28 -36.59 16.03
N ALA A 317 -15.32 -37.40 15.56
CA ALA A 317 -13.96 -36.97 15.29
C ALA A 317 -13.86 -35.98 14.11
N ILE A 318 -14.63 -36.20 13.04
CA ILE A 318 -14.71 -35.26 11.91
C ILE A 318 -15.22 -33.89 12.40
N THR A 319 -16.17 -33.88 13.32
CA THR A 319 -16.75 -32.66 13.88
C THR A 319 -15.81 -31.97 14.89
N ASN A 320 -15.15 -32.74 15.76
CA ASN A 320 -14.34 -32.22 16.85
C ASN A 320 -12.88 -31.93 16.47
N ILE A 321 -12.27 -32.70 15.58
CA ILE A 321 -10.87 -32.54 15.16
C ILE A 321 -10.82 -31.82 13.81
N GLY A 322 -11.71 -32.21 12.88
CA GLY A 322 -11.78 -31.65 11.53
C GLY A 322 -11.62 -32.74 10.46
N PRO A 323 -12.27 -32.57 9.28
CA PRO A 323 -12.20 -33.55 8.19
C PRO A 323 -10.90 -33.52 7.40
N ASP A 324 -10.07 -32.48 7.58
CA ASP A 324 -8.74 -32.32 6.99
C ASP A 324 -7.65 -33.06 7.78
N ASN A 325 -7.95 -33.56 8.98
CA ASN A 325 -6.99 -34.26 9.81
C ASN A 325 -6.62 -35.64 9.23
N ALA A 326 -5.32 -35.83 8.93
CA ALA A 326 -4.80 -37.04 8.30
C ALA A 326 -5.05 -38.31 9.14
N LYS A 327 -5.04 -38.23 10.47
CA LYS A 327 -5.30 -39.39 11.34
C LYS A 327 -6.77 -39.81 11.27
N VAL A 328 -7.70 -38.85 11.28
CA VAL A 328 -9.14 -39.12 11.15
C VAL A 328 -9.42 -39.80 9.81
N ILE A 329 -8.92 -39.25 8.70
CA ILE A 329 -9.09 -39.83 7.36
C ILE A 329 -8.51 -41.24 7.29
N LYS A 330 -7.29 -41.44 7.80
CA LYS A 330 -6.64 -42.76 7.79
C LYS A 330 -7.44 -43.79 8.58
N ARG A 331 -7.89 -43.44 9.79
CA ARG A 331 -8.68 -44.35 10.63
C ARG A 331 -10.05 -44.65 10.04
N ALA A 332 -10.68 -43.66 9.39
CA ALA A 332 -11.93 -43.89 8.69
C ALA A 332 -11.77 -44.90 7.55
N LYS A 333 -10.71 -44.79 6.74
CA LYS A 333 -10.40 -45.74 5.67
C LYS A 333 -10.04 -47.14 6.18
N ASP A 334 -9.31 -47.22 7.30
CA ASP A 334 -8.84 -48.50 7.84
C ASP A 334 -9.96 -49.30 8.53
N LEU A 335 -10.98 -48.63 9.09
CA LEU A 335 -11.95 -49.25 10.00
C LEU A 335 -13.38 -49.30 9.50
N LEU A 336 -13.77 -48.41 8.60
CA LEU A 336 -15.10 -48.42 8.00
C LEU A 336 -15.09 -49.26 6.72
N SER A 337 -16.24 -49.85 6.40
CA SER A 337 -16.46 -50.39 5.06
C SER A 337 -16.47 -49.23 4.03
N PRO A 338 -16.18 -49.48 2.75
CA PRO A 338 -16.21 -48.45 1.71
C PRO A 338 -17.54 -47.69 1.66
N ASP A 339 -18.66 -48.39 1.82
CA ASP A 339 -20.00 -47.80 1.83
C ASP A 339 -20.23 -46.93 3.07
N ALA A 340 -19.82 -47.39 4.26
CA ALA A 340 -19.94 -46.63 5.50
C ALA A 340 -19.03 -45.39 5.49
N HIS A 341 -17.81 -45.52 4.96
CA HIS A 341 -16.91 -44.40 4.73
C HIS A 341 -17.56 -43.35 3.81
N SER A 342 -18.06 -43.77 2.65
CA SER A 342 -18.72 -42.86 1.70
C SER A 342 -19.92 -42.17 2.34
N ALA A 343 -20.76 -42.91 3.09
CA ALA A 343 -21.94 -42.36 3.74
C ALA A 343 -21.61 -41.30 4.80
N VAL A 344 -20.61 -41.53 5.66
CA VAL A 344 -20.21 -40.56 6.70
C VAL A 344 -19.68 -39.27 6.08
N PHE A 345 -18.78 -39.37 5.11
CA PHE A 345 -18.19 -38.19 4.47
C PHE A 345 -19.20 -37.44 3.57
N ALA A 346 -20.12 -38.15 2.92
CA ALA A 346 -21.20 -37.55 2.15
C ALA A 346 -22.15 -36.73 3.05
N LEU A 347 -22.59 -37.32 4.16
CA LEU A 347 -23.49 -36.67 5.11
C LEU A 347 -22.83 -35.44 5.75
N GLN A 348 -21.53 -35.51 6.06
CA GLN A 348 -20.78 -34.36 6.55
C GLN A 348 -20.56 -33.29 5.48
N ALA A 349 -20.37 -33.67 4.20
CA ALA A 349 -20.29 -32.72 3.09
C ALA A 349 -21.61 -31.96 2.91
N GLU A 350 -22.75 -32.65 2.99
CA GLU A 350 -24.07 -32.02 2.96
C GLU A 350 -24.26 -31.01 4.11
N ARG A 351 -23.85 -31.37 5.33
CA ARG A 351 -23.86 -30.43 6.48
C ARG A 351 -22.98 -29.21 6.23
N ALA A 352 -21.77 -29.40 5.69
CA ALA A 352 -20.86 -28.30 5.39
C ALA A 352 -21.42 -27.37 4.30
N VAL A 353 -22.07 -27.94 3.27
CA VAL A 353 -22.78 -27.18 2.23
C VAL A 353 -23.90 -26.34 2.81
N GLU A 354 -24.74 -26.93 3.67
CA GLU A 354 -25.85 -26.20 4.27
C GLU A 354 -25.37 -25.02 5.12
N ASN A 355 -24.33 -25.24 5.94
CA ASN A 355 -23.69 -24.16 6.70
C ASN A 355 -23.13 -23.06 5.79
N LEU A 356 -22.49 -23.44 4.67
CA LEU A 356 -21.97 -22.48 3.71
C LEU A 356 -23.08 -21.68 3.02
N ARG A 357 -24.21 -22.31 2.66
CA ARG A 357 -25.40 -21.63 2.10
C ARG A 357 -25.96 -20.61 3.09
N ILE A 358 -26.07 -20.98 4.37
CA ILE A 358 -26.53 -20.07 5.42
C ILE A 358 -25.60 -18.85 5.52
N GLU A 359 -24.28 -19.06 5.58
CA GLU A 359 -23.33 -17.92 5.66
C GLU A 359 -23.29 -17.05 4.39
N LEU A 360 -23.57 -17.62 3.22
CA LEU A 360 -23.67 -16.87 1.97
C LEU A 360 -24.96 -16.05 1.88
N THR A 361 -26.08 -16.59 2.39
CA THR A 361 -27.37 -15.88 2.43
C THR A 361 -27.40 -14.74 3.44
N LEU A 362 -26.68 -14.88 4.55
CA LEU A 362 -26.57 -13.82 5.56
C LEU A 362 -25.85 -12.55 5.07
N ALA A 363 -25.05 -12.66 3.99
CA ALA A 363 -24.34 -11.54 3.35
C ALA A 363 -23.58 -10.61 4.32
N ASP A 364 -23.14 -11.12 5.47
CA ASP A 364 -22.42 -10.35 6.46
C ASP A 364 -21.07 -9.89 5.88
N PRO A 365 -20.82 -8.57 5.79
CA PRO A 365 -19.57 -8.02 5.28
C PRO A 365 -18.42 -8.13 6.30
N SER A 366 -18.68 -8.63 7.51
CA SER A 366 -17.64 -8.78 8.52
C SER A 366 -16.53 -9.75 8.07
N PRO A 367 -15.27 -9.50 8.44
CA PRO A 367 -14.15 -10.37 8.14
C PRO A 367 -14.31 -11.70 8.86
N GLU A 368 -14.96 -11.71 10.03
CA GLU A 368 -15.31 -12.94 10.73
C GLU A 368 -16.23 -13.82 9.89
N ALA A 369 -17.21 -13.23 9.19
CA ALA A 369 -18.04 -13.97 8.24
C ALA A 369 -17.24 -14.46 7.02
N GLY A 370 -16.31 -13.65 6.52
CA GLY A 370 -15.36 -14.06 5.48
C GLY A 370 -14.54 -15.29 5.87
N ASP A 371 -13.98 -15.28 7.09
CA ASP A 371 -13.20 -16.40 7.63
C ASP A 371 -14.05 -17.63 7.93
N ARG A 372 -15.28 -17.45 8.42
CA ARG A 372 -16.25 -18.57 8.57
C ARG A 372 -16.57 -19.20 7.23
N ARG A 373 -16.89 -18.40 6.21
CA ARG A 373 -17.14 -18.87 4.83
C ARG A 373 -15.94 -19.67 4.31
N ARG A 374 -14.73 -19.11 4.37
CA ARG A 374 -13.49 -19.81 3.98
C ARG A 374 -13.29 -21.10 4.77
N GLY A 375 -13.55 -21.09 6.06
CA GLY A 375 -13.48 -22.26 6.93
C GLY A 375 -14.42 -23.38 6.46
N PHE A 376 -15.69 -23.06 6.20
CA PHE A 376 -16.64 -24.04 5.67
C PHE A 376 -16.28 -24.53 4.27
N THR A 377 -15.76 -23.65 3.41
CA THR A 377 -15.34 -24.05 2.07
C THR A 377 -14.09 -24.96 2.10
N LEU A 378 -13.13 -24.71 3.00
CA LEU A 378 -11.98 -25.61 3.23
C LEU A 378 -12.45 -26.97 3.77
N GLN A 379 -13.39 -26.95 4.72
CA GLN A 379 -14.00 -28.15 5.27
C GLN A 379 -14.67 -28.98 4.16
N LEU A 380 -15.44 -28.33 3.30
CA LEU A 380 -16.10 -28.95 2.15
C LEU A 380 -15.08 -29.55 1.17
N GLU A 381 -14.00 -28.83 0.86
CA GLU A 381 -12.94 -29.32 -0.04
C GLU A 381 -12.29 -30.61 0.52
N ALA A 382 -11.98 -30.63 1.82
CA ALA A 382 -11.39 -31.80 2.49
C ALA A 382 -12.33 -33.02 2.50
N LEU A 383 -13.62 -32.80 2.78
CA LEU A 383 -14.66 -33.83 2.76
C LEU A 383 -14.85 -34.41 1.36
N LEU A 384 -14.95 -33.54 0.35
CA LEU A 384 -15.08 -33.95 -1.05
C LEU A 384 -13.85 -34.72 -1.54
N SER A 385 -12.65 -34.31 -1.13
CA SER A 385 -11.40 -34.99 -1.49
C SER A 385 -11.26 -36.38 -0.86
N SER A 386 -12.02 -36.66 0.19
CA SER A 386 -12.07 -37.97 0.84
C SER A 386 -13.08 -38.91 0.19
N LEU A 387 -14.06 -38.39 -0.55
CA LEU A 387 -15.02 -39.18 -1.34
C LEU A 387 -14.38 -39.78 -2.61
N THR A 388 -14.98 -40.84 -3.16
CA THR A 388 -14.54 -41.40 -4.44
C THR A 388 -14.85 -40.41 -5.59
N PRO A 389 -14.00 -40.32 -6.62
CA PRO A 389 -14.21 -39.41 -7.76
C PRO A 389 -15.53 -39.63 -8.51
N GLN A 390 -16.08 -40.84 -8.45
CA GLN A 390 -17.34 -41.21 -9.09
C GLN A 390 -18.56 -40.90 -8.22
N HIS A 391 -18.39 -40.37 -7.01
CA HIS A 391 -19.51 -40.05 -6.12
C HIS A 391 -20.30 -38.85 -6.65
N GLU A 392 -21.63 -38.98 -6.76
CA GLU A 392 -22.51 -37.97 -7.37
C GLU A 392 -22.35 -36.56 -6.74
N LEU A 393 -22.19 -36.52 -5.41
CA LEU A 393 -22.00 -35.28 -4.65
C LEU A 393 -20.72 -34.51 -5.00
N GLN A 394 -19.66 -35.17 -5.51
CA GLN A 394 -18.45 -34.46 -5.92
C GLN A 394 -18.72 -33.51 -7.08
N GLY A 395 -19.41 -34.00 -8.13
CA GLY A 395 -19.76 -33.17 -9.29
C GLY A 395 -20.71 -32.05 -8.91
N LEU A 396 -21.74 -32.38 -8.12
CA LEU A 396 -22.77 -31.43 -7.71
C LEU A 396 -22.18 -30.28 -6.87
N PHE A 397 -21.52 -30.57 -5.75
CA PHE A 397 -21.01 -29.53 -4.86
C PHE A 397 -19.81 -28.76 -5.43
N ARG A 398 -18.93 -29.40 -6.22
CA ARG A 398 -17.85 -28.66 -6.89
C ARG A 398 -18.37 -27.69 -7.95
N SER A 399 -19.49 -28.01 -8.61
CA SER A 399 -20.12 -27.10 -9.58
C SER A 399 -20.85 -25.95 -8.88
N GLU A 400 -21.56 -26.23 -7.79
CA GLU A 400 -22.34 -25.24 -7.04
C GLU A 400 -21.44 -24.19 -6.37
N PHE A 401 -20.33 -24.62 -5.75
CA PHE A 401 -19.41 -23.75 -5.01
C PHE A 401 -18.09 -23.52 -5.76
N ALA A 402 -18.12 -23.57 -7.10
CA ALA A 402 -16.92 -23.46 -7.93
C ALA A 402 -16.12 -22.17 -7.66
N VAL A 403 -16.80 -21.05 -7.45
CA VAL A 403 -16.17 -19.74 -7.16
C VAL A 403 -15.41 -19.78 -5.83
N GLN A 404 -16.08 -20.22 -4.77
CA GLN A 404 -15.50 -20.26 -3.42
C GLN A 404 -14.36 -21.27 -3.32
N LEU A 405 -14.50 -22.43 -3.98
CA LEU A 405 -13.43 -23.44 -4.06
C LEU A 405 -12.23 -22.94 -4.87
N ALA A 406 -12.46 -22.18 -5.95
CA ALA A 406 -11.38 -21.57 -6.74
C ALA A 406 -10.63 -20.48 -5.94
N GLU A 407 -11.32 -19.67 -5.16
CA GLU A 407 -10.71 -18.64 -4.29
C GLU A 407 -9.72 -19.25 -3.29
N ILE A 408 -10.01 -20.43 -2.74
CA ILE A 408 -9.10 -21.16 -1.86
C ILE A 408 -7.91 -21.73 -2.63
N ALA A 409 -8.15 -22.28 -3.83
CA ALA A 409 -7.09 -22.86 -4.65
C ALA A 409 -6.02 -21.83 -5.06
N VAL A 410 -6.42 -20.56 -5.27
CA VAL A 410 -5.50 -19.45 -5.57
C VAL A 410 -4.76 -18.96 -4.31
N GLY A 411 -5.34 -19.13 -3.13
CA GLY A 411 -4.74 -18.78 -1.83
C GLY A 411 -3.78 -19.83 -1.26
N ARG A 412 -3.72 -21.06 -1.81
CA ARG A 412 -2.65 -22.02 -1.50
C ARG A 412 -1.35 -21.55 -2.15
N VAL A 413 -0.54 -20.80 -1.40
CA VAL A 413 0.92 -20.94 -1.57
C VAL A 413 1.20 -22.44 -1.41
N PRO A 414 1.85 -23.12 -2.37
CA PRO A 414 2.16 -24.53 -2.21
C PRO A 414 2.99 -24.67 -0.93
N ASP A 415 2.44 -25.40 0.04
CA ASP A 415 3.16 -25.77 1.24
C ASP A 415 4.51 -26.34 0.82
N VAL A 416 5.55 -25.81 1.45
CA VAL A 416 6.90 -26.37 1.46
C VAL A 416 6.73 -27.87 1.67
N ALA A 417 7.23 -28.64 0.71
CA ALA A 417 7.29 -30.10 0.80
C ALA A 417 7.79 -30.48 2.20
N PRO A 418 7.23 -31.51 2.86
CA PRO A 418 7.70 -31.92 4.17
C PRO A 418 9.21 -32.10 4.08
N GLU A 419 9.97 -31.32 4.87
CA GLU A 419 11.41 -31.51 4.99
C GLU A 419 11.62 -32.99 5.32
N LEU A 420 12.15 -33.71 4.32
CA LEU A 420 12.65 -35.04 4.53
C LEU A 420 13.64 -34.97 5.69
N PRO A 421 13.56 -35.87 6.69
CA PRO A 421 14.57 -35.90 7.74
C PRO A 421 15.95 -36.01 7.08
N PRO A 422 16.97 -35.31 7.59
CA PRO A 422 18.28 -35.27 6.98
C PRO A 422 18.80 -36.69 6.74
N PRO A 423 19.43 -36.97 5.59
CA PRO A 423 19.89 -38.31 5.27
C PRO A 423 20.86 -38.77 6.35
N LEU A 424 20.61 -39.98 6.85
CA LEU A 424 21.53 -40.66 7.77
C LEU A 424 22.95 -40.64 7.17
N PRO A 425 23.99 -40.35 7.98
CA PRO A 425 25.36 -40.41 7.48
C PRO A 425 25.65 -41.83 6.98
N PRO A 426 26.37 -41.97 5.84
CA PRO A 426 26.70 -43.28 5.31
C PRO A 426 27.53 -44.07 6.33
N PRO A 427 27.33 -45.40 6.40
CA PRO A 427 28.08 -46.21 7.35
C PRO A 427 29.57 -46.12 7.07
N SER A 428 30.33 -45.91 8.14
CA SER A 428 31.78 -45.96 8.19
C SER A 428 32.29 -47.20 7.47
N SER A 429 33.00 -47.00 6.36
CA SER A 429 33.81 -48.03 5.73
C SER A 429 35.26 -47.55 5.72
N GLY A 430 36.09 -48.27 6.46
CA GLY A 430 37.48 -48.49 6.11
C GLY A 430 37.82 -49.95 6.45
N PRO A 431 38.95 -50.50 5.98
CA PRO A 431 39.91 -49.94 5.02
C PRO A 431 40.19 -50.86 3.81
N ALA A 432 40.78 -50.22 2.79
CA ALA A 432 41.81 -50.70 1.85
C ALA A 432 41.62 -52.01 1.07
N GLU A 433 41.61 -51.88 -0.27
CA GLU A 433 42.54 -52.63 -1.12
C GLU A 433 42.79 -51.86 -2.44
N ASP A 434 44.08 -51.70 -2.74
CA ASP A 434 44.65 -51.13 -3.97
C ASP A 434 44.36 -51.99 -5.20
N ALA A 435 44.10 -51.38 -6.36
CA ALA A 435 44.82 -51.68 -7.61
C ALA A 435 44.32 -50.82 -8.79
N ASP A 436 45.29 -50.33 -9.55
CA ASP A 436 45.27 -50.00 -10.97
C ASP A 436 44.58 -48.73 -11.50
N ARG A 437 45.40 -47.68 -11.58
CA ARG A 437 45.35 -46.64 -12.63
C ARG A 437 46.12 -47.09 -13.89
N PRO A 438 45.82 -46.50 -15.05
CA PRO A 438 46.75 -45.54 -15.66
C PRO A 438 46.02 -44.27 -16.15
N ARG A 439 46.33 -43.05 -15.68
CA ARG A 439 47.34 -42.07 -16.17
C ARG A 439 47.33 -41.77 -17.68
N GLU A 440 46.67 -40.67 -18.05
CA GLU A 440 47.02 -39.83 -19.22
C GLU A 440 47.11 -38.34 -18.83
N ILE A 441 48.36 -37.89 -18.71
CA ILE A 441 49.05 -36.71 -19.29
C ILE A 441 48.25 -35.39 -19.54
N ARG A 442 48.79 -34.30 -18.95
CA ARG A 442 48.45 -32.84 -19.10
C ARG A 442 49.00 -32.22 -20.42
N PRO A 443 48.66 -30.97 -20.78
CA PRO A 443 49.39 -29.76 -20.27
C PRO A 443 48.45 -28.54 -20.02
N SER A 444 48.50 -27.81 -18.89
CA SER A 444 49.35 -26.63 -18.56
C SER A 444 49.46 -25.53 -19.62
N PHE A 445 48.98 -24.33 -19.29
CA PHE A 445 49.53 -23.03 -19.71
C PHE A 445 49.30 -21.99 -18.61
N ASP A 446 50.41 -21.42 -18.11
CA ASP A 446 50.54 -20.18 -17.34
C ASP A 446 50.30 -18.97 -18.29
N ALA A 447 50.28 -17.67 -17.97
CA ALA A 447 50.74 -16.82 -16.87
C ALA A 447 50.16 -15.39 -17.08
N GLU A 448 50.15 -14.58 -16.00
CA GLU A 448 50.40 -13.11 -15.96
C GLU A 448 49.44 -12.16 -16.74
N ASP A 449 48.99 -11.00 -16.26
CA ASP A 449 49.77 -9.92 -15.65
C ASP A 449 48.90 -8.83 -14.96
N HIS A 450 49.58 -8.08 -14.11
CA HIS A 450 49.27 -6.85 -13.35
C HIS A 450 48.35 -5.77 -13.96
N LEU A 451 47.62 -5.04 -13.10
CA LEU A 451 47.79 -3.60 -12.81
C LEU A 451 46.80 -3.11 -11.73
N GLY A 452 47.35 -2.47 -10.69
CA GLY A 452 46.61 -1.68 -9.70
C GLY A 452 46.82 -0.17 -9.91
N ALA A 453 45.87 0.62 -9.41
CA ALA A 453 45.96 2.03 -8.98
C ALA A 453 44.53 2.40 -8.49
N ASP A 454 44.28 2.61 -7.20
CA ASP A 454 44.51 3.85 -6.43
C ASP A 454 43.94 5.09 -7.13
N ASP A 455 42.76 5.55 -6.68
CA ASP A 455 42.18 6.85 -7.04
C ASP A 455 41.48 7.50 -5.82
N ASP A 456 42.09 7.35 -4.64
CA ASP A 456 41.79 8.11 -3.42
C ASP A 456 42.77 9.30 -3.30
N GLN A 457 42.74 10.24 -4.25
CA GLN A 457 43.52 11.48 -4.14
C GLN A 457 43.09 12.58 -5.12
N LEU A 458 41.88 13.13 -5.02
CA LEU A 458 41.55 14.40 -5.67
C LEU A 458 40.25 15.03 -5.11
N GLN A 459 40.26 15.51 -3.85
CA GLN A 459 39.36 16.60 -3.42
C GLN A 459 39.66 17.24 -2.03
N SER A 460 40.90 17.18 -1.54
CA SER A 460 41.29 17.79 -0.25
C SER A 460 41.91 19.20 -0.35
N VAL A 461 41.67 19.97 -1.43
CA VAL A 461 42.39 21.26 -1.67
C VAL A 461 41.47 22.50 -1.72
N ALA A 462 40.18 22.41 -1.42
CA ALA A 462 39.27 23.57 -1.42
C ALA A 462 38.65 23.92 -0.06
N ARG A 463 39.40 23.71 1.04
CA ARG A 463 39.10 24.28 2.37
C ARG A 463 40.33 25.01 2.92
N SER A 464 40.57 26.23 2.45
CA SER A 464 41.32 27.24 3.20
C SER A 464 41.00 28.63 2.64
N MET A 465 40.80 29.62 3.53
CA MET A 465 40.25 30.98 3.33
C MET A 465 38.72 30.97 3.46
N ILE A 466 38.09 31.48 4.54
CA ILE A 466 38.21 32.82 5.11
C ILE A 466 37.98 32.76 6.64
N GLN A 467 38.78 33.57 7.36
CA GLN A 467 38.74 33.77 8.81
C GLN A 467 37.52 34.56 9.30
N ALA A 468 37.16 34.33 10.56
CA ALA A 468 36.17 35.03 11.37
C ALA A 468 36.51 36.52 11.61
N PRO A 469 35.57 37.28 12.21
CA PRO A 469 35.73 37.55 13.65
C PRO A 469 34.41 37.45 14.43
N GLY A 470 34.54 37.01 15.70
CA GLY A 470 33.45 36.90 16.65
C GLY A 470 33.13 38.21 17.38
N ALA A 471 31.95 38.24 18.00
CA ALA A 471 31.61 39.15 19.09
C ALA A 471 30.74 38.41 20.11
N HIS A 472 31.06 38.65 21.39
CA HIS A 472 30.53 38.05 22.60
C HIS A 472 29.09 38.49 22.92
N LEU A 473 28.28 37.59 23.48
CA LEU A 473 27.07 37.91 24.24
C LEU A 473 26.96 36.93 25.44
N PHE A 474 27.62 37.29 26.53
CA PHE A 474 27.33 36.83 27.89
C PHE A 474 27.44 38.07 28.76
N ASP A 475 26.46 38.33 29.62
CA ASP A 475 26.62 39.33 30.68
C ASP A 475 27.44 38.75 31.83
N ASP A 476 28.02 39.63 32.66
CA ASP A 476 29.04 39.34 33.68
C ASP A 476 28.66 38.32 34.78
N ASP A 477 27.45 37.76 34.77
CA ASP A 477 27.00 36.71 35.69
C ASP A 477 26.65 35.36 35.01
N GLY A 478 26.95 35.18 33.71
CA GLY A 478 27.01 33.86 33.09
C GLY A 478 25.67 33.10 32.90
N LEU A 479 24.54 33.78 32.79
CA LEU A 479 23.24 33.17 32.46
C LEU A 479 22.71 33.61 31.07
N PRO A 480 22.01 32.72 30.34
CA PRO A 480 21.46 33.05 29.01
C PRO A 480 20.22 33.96 29.12
N VAL A 481 20.20 35.01 28.28
CA VAL A 481 19.08 35.96 28.12
C VAL A 481 17.91 35.28 27.41
N VAL A 482 16.74 35.22 28.07
CA VAL A 482 15.46 34.83 27.46
C VAL A 482 14.70 36.10 27.08
N PRO A 483 14.23 36.27 25.82
CA PRO A 483 13.37 37.39 25.47
C PRO A 483 11.91 37.09 25.83
N HIS A 484 11.33 37.96 26.65
CA HIS A 484 9.88 38.13 26.84
C HIS A 484 9.44 39.38 26.08
N ASP A 485 8.32 39.30 25.37
CA ASP A 485 7.30 40.36 25.13
C ASP A 485 6.18 39.71 24.30
N GLU A 486 5.01 39.38 24.87
CA GLU A 486 3.81 40.22 25.04
C GLU A 486 3.20 40.70 23.71
N TRP A 487 1.98 40.23 23.38
CA TRP A 487 0.82 40.97 22.83
C TRP A 487 -0.33 39.98 22.52
N GLY A 488 -1.41 40.03 23.32
CA GLY A 488 -2.81 39.86 22.87
C GLY A 488 -3.47 38.46 22.88
N GLU A 489 -4.32 38.21 23.88
CA GLU A 489 -5.43 37.24 23.75
C GLU A 489 -6.43 37.68 22.65
N PRO A 490 -7.13 36.73 22.02
CA PRO A 490 -8.58 36.72 22.26
C PRO A 490 -9.20 35.32 22.40
N ALA A 491 -10.13 35.25 23.37
CA ALA A 491 -11.43 34.57 23.36
C ALA A 491 -11.59 33.28 22.53
N GLY A 492 -11.80 32.15 23.22
CA GLY A 492 -12.30 30.92 22.59
C GLY A 492 -12.20 29.68 23.48
N PHE A 493 -12.58 29.77 24.75
CA PHE A 493 -12.49 28.64 25.70
C PHE A 493 -13.83 28.35 26.37
N GLU A 494 -14.90 28.18 25.59
CA GLU A 494 -16.20 27.70 26.09
C GLU A 494 -16.87 26.58 25.25
N GLU A 495 -16.34 26.19 24.09
CA GLU A 495 -16.99 25.17 23.24
C GLU A 495 -16.57 23.72 23.49
N LEU A 496 -15.65 23.45 24.41
CA LEU A 496 -15.21 22.08 24.73
C LEU A 496 -15.91 21.44 25.94
N ARG A 497 -16.88 22.12 26.56
CA ARG A 497 -17.73 21.54 27.63
C ARG A 497 -19.14 21.15 27.18
N SER A 498 -19.60 21.61 26.02
CA SER A 498 -20.93 21.30 25.47
C SER A 498 -20.97 19.99 24.66
N ALA A 499 -19.85 19.54 24.11
CA ALA A 499 -19.78 18.26 23.38
C ALA A 499 -19.88 17.03 24.31
N THR A 500 -19.33 17.11 25.52
CA THR A 500 -19.37 16.03 26.52
C THR A 500 -20.73 15.85 27.23
N LEU A 501 -21.64 16.83 27.13
CA LEU A 501 -23.00 16.73 27.68
C LEU A 501 -24.02 16.18 26.66
N ALA A 502 -23.73 16.26 25.35
CA ALA A 502 -24.59 15.70 24.30
C ALA A 502 -24.47 14.17 24.20
N GLU A 503 -23.28 13.60 24.47
CA GLU A 503 -23.08 12.15 24.49
C GLU A 503 -23.70 11.46 25.72
N GLN A 504 -23.85 12.16 26.85
CA GLN A 504 -24.53 11.62 28.03
C GLN A 504 -26.06 11.65 27.91
N ALA A 505 -26.63 12.49 27.03
CA ALA A 505 -28.07 12.53 26.78
C ALA A 505 -28.58 11.41 25.84
N PHE A 506 -27.69 10.81 25.03
CA PHE A 506 -28.06 9.74 24.10
C PHE A 506 -27.95 8.33 24.70
N ALA A 507 -27.12 8.14 25.73
CA ALA A 507 -26.99 6.86 26.43
C ALA A 507 -28.11 6.58 27.46
N GLY A 508 -28.86 7.61 27.89
CA GLY A 508 -29.92 7.49 28.92
C GLY A 508 -31.30 7.06 28.42
N LYS A 509 -31.51 6.86 27.12
CA LYS A 509 -32.86 6.58 26.55
C LYS A 509 -33.14 5.13 26.14
N ARG A 510 -32.24 4.18 26.41
CA ARG A 510 -32.48 2.74 26.15
C ARG A 510 -32.74 1.87 27.38
N ALA A 511 -32.74 2.45 28.58
CA ALA A 511 -33.01 1.72 29.81
C ALA A 511 -34.20 2.36 30.55
N ASN A 512 -35.41 2.17 30.04
CA ASN A 512 -36.67 2.25 30.80
C ASN A 512 -37.84 1.79 29.91
N GLY A 513 -37.95 0.48 29.71
CA GLY A 513 -39.16 -0.18 29.20
C GLY A 513 -39.86 -0.88 30.35
N GLY A 514 -40.52 -0.11 31.21
CA GLY A 514 -41.44 -0.62 32.21
C GLY A 514 -42.83 -0.87 31.61
N MET A 515 -43.40 -2.02 31.95
CA MET A 515 -44.82 -2.40 31.79
C MET A 515 -45.80 -1.26 32.08
N PRO A 516 -47.00 -1.28 31.44
CA PRO A 516 -48.13 -1.78 32.22
C PRO A 516 -49.15 -2.65 31.44
N ASP A 517 -49.70 -3.61 32.19
CA ASP A 517 -51.03 -4.20 31.98
C ASP A 517 -52.13 -3.12 32.00
N LEU A 518 -53.15 -3.26 31.14
CA LEU A 518 -54.54 -3.46 31.54
C LEU A 518 -55.50 -3.34 30.34
N GLU A 519 -56.22 -4.44 30.13
CA GLU A 519 -57.66 -4.52 29.92
C GLU A 519 -58.42 -3.52 29.03
N LYS A 520 -59.11 -4.14 28.06
CA LYS A 520 -60.54 -4.03 27.71
C LYS A 520 -60.94 -3.22 26.48
N GLN A 521 -61.58 -4.01 25.60
CA GLN A 521 -62.77 -3.71 24.80
C GLN A 521 -62.55 -2.77 23.62
N ALA A 522 -63.13 -2.95 22.44
CA ALA A 522 -64.00 -3.95 21.82
C ALA A 522 -64.16 -3.47 20.35
N SER A 523 -64.87 -4.22 19.51
CA SER A 523 -65.30 -3.94 18.13
C SER A 523 -64.20 -4.14 17.07
N GLU A 524 -64.39 -4.87 15.97
CA GLU A 524 -65.57 -5.48 15.37
C GLU A 524 -65.13 -6.52 14.32
N THR A 525 -65.94 -7.58 14.18
CA THR A 525 -65.96 -8.66 13.16
C THR A 525 -64.86 -9.71 13.10
#